data_AF-J3IP09-F1
#
_entry.id   AF-J3IP09-F1
#
_cell.length_a   1.000
_cell.length_b   1.000
_cell.length_c   1.000
_cell.angle_alpha   90.00
_cell.angle_beta   90.00
_cell.angle_gamma   90.00
#
_symmetry.space_group_name_H-M   'P 1'
#
loop_
_entity.id
_entity.type
_entity.pdbx_description
1 polymer ?
#
loop_
_entity_poly.entity_id
_entity_poly.type
_entity_poly.pdbx_seq_one_letter_code
_entity_poly.pdbx_strand_id
1 'polypeptide(L)'
;MSNSYSFWKLPVGKFETYKEALAERCEAAGIPLKDLDYSGRYEGHTGLSISLKCGRELRELEIFDHNKLPQILSIPFEDYNFLSGLEAICSYEKGLVEIMVIEAGAASAATFIEKLFGVSWREANKVDPIKVESASGLSVEIGLASPVFNAIYEYATPRTVTMKVSGVQAKKHDSVLDLIQKVSGSLLFQIELITGMALIVKRQRTRHHKREDRQATIPLDVKFPDREFDHAPLSLYWYARSASGMPLLQYLAYYQVVEFYYPIYSQSEAHRRLKSILKNPTFRAEKDSDISRLLSAIQVSRSGAFGDERTQLKATIDECLDDGDLRSFLSENEERTSFLSSKSKLVNSKLSISSVDSELKGEVARRIYELRCKIVHTKSDSRDSDIELLLPFSKEADLMQHDIELIKYVAQQVLIAGSRKLHL
;
A
#
# COMPACT_ATOMS: atom_id res chain seq x y z
N MET A 1 -28.23 -15.39 22.31
CA MET A 1 -28.64 -16.74 21.86
C MET A 1 -27.64 -17.21 20.83
N SER A 2 -26.88 -18.23 21.22
CA SER A 2 -25.87 -18.94 20.43
C SER A 2 -26.52 -19.57 19.21
N ASN A 3 -26.07 -19.24 17.99
CA ASN A 3 -26.15 -20.19 16.89
C ASN A 3 -25.18 -19.89 15.75
N SER A 4 -24.64 -20.99 15.21
CA SER A 4 -23.91 -21.18 13.94
C SER A 4 -22.43 -20.78 13.83
N TYR A 5 -21.53 -21.44 14.57
CA TYR A 5 -20.17 -21.80 14.10
C TYR A 5 -19.67 -23.09 14.78
N SER A 6 -20.54 -24.10 14.98
CA SER A 6 -20.19 -25.36 15.65
C SER A 6 -19.84 -26.52 14.71
N PHE A 7 -19.91 -26.33 13.38
CA PHE A 7 -19.76 -27.43 12.43
C PHE A 7 -18.32 -27.83 12.11
N TRP A 8 -17.32 -27.03 12.49
CA TRP A 8 -15.92 -27.27 12.13
C TRP A 8 -14.96 -27.04 13.30
N LYS A 9 -15.37 -27.29 14.53
CA LYS A 9 -14.38 -27.36 15.60
C LYS A 9 -13.57 -28.62 15.37
N LEU A 10 -12.26 -28.47 15.19
CA LEU A 10 -11.32 -29.57 15.17
C LEU A 10 -11.58 -30.40 16.43
N PRO A 11 -11.94 -31.69 16.30
CA PRO A 11 -12.21 -32.52 17.47
C PRO A 11 -10.96 -32.56 18.35
N VAL A 12 -11.16 -32.45 19.66
CA VAL A 12 -10.06 -32.42 20.64
C VAL A 12 -9.13 -33.61 20.41
N GLY A 13 -7.82 -33.35 20.30
CA GLY A 13 -6.80 -34.38 20.11
C GLY A 13 -6.64 -34.90 18.67
N LYS A 14 -7.33 -34.33 17.67
CA LYS A 14 -7.18 -34.77 16.26
C LYS A 14 -6.21 -33.94 15.42
N PHE A 15 -5.55 -32.92 15.99
CA PHE A 15 -4.70 -32.00 15.22
C PHE A 15 -3.63 -32.75 14.41
N GLU A 16 -2.89 -33.65 15.05
CA GLU A 16 -1.84 -34.43 14.40
C GLU A 16 -2.37 -35.28 13.23
N THR A 17 -3.53 -35.93 13.39
CA THR A 17 -4.14 -36.70 12.30
C THR A 17 -4.48 -35.84 11.08
N TYR A 18 -5.01 -34.63 11.30
CA TYR A 18 -5.30 -33.69 10.21
C TYR A 18 -4.03 -33.11 9.60
N LYS A 19 -2.99 -32.87 10.42
CA LYS A 19 -1.68 -32.43 9.96
C LYS A 19 -1.00 -33.49 9.08
N GLU A 20 -1.02 -34.76 9.49
CA GLU A 20 -0.50 -35.90 8.72
C GLU A 20 -1.21 -36.03 7.36
N ALA A 21 -2.55 -35.96 7.35
CA ALA A 21 -3.32 -36.03 6.12
C ALA A 21 -3.04 -34.83 5.18
N LEU A 22 -2.80 -33.64 5.75
CA LEU A 22 -2.38 -32.48 4.96
C LEU A 22 -0.97 -32.66 4.40
N ALA A 23 -0.05 -33.21 5.19
CA ALA A 23 1.32 -33.48 4.77
C ALA A 23 1.37 -34.49 3.61
N GLU A 24 0.60 -35.59 3.69
CA GLU A 24 0.52 -36.61 2.63
C GLU A 24 0.05 -36.00 1.30
N ARG A 25 -1.01 -35.17 1.34
CA ARG A 25 -1.52 -34.49 0.14
C ARG A 25 -0.54 -33.46 -0.41
N CYS A 26 0.11 -32.70 0.47
CA CYS A 26 1.14 -31.75 0.09
C CYS A 26 2.33 -32.44 -0.59
N GLU A 27 2.80 -33.57 -0.04
CA GLU A 27 3.88 -34.36 -0.60
C GLU A 27 3.51 -34.91 -1.99
N ALA A 28 2.32 -35.51 -2.11
CA ALA A 28 1.82 -36.04 -3.39
C ALA A 28 1.71 -34.97 -4.48
N ALA A 29 1.38 -33.73 -4.11
CA ALA A 29 1.25 -32.60 -5.03
C ALA A 29 2.53 -31.76 -5.19
N GLY A 30 3.61 -32.07 -4.45
CA GLY A 30 4.84 -31.26 -4.44
C GLY A 30 4.64 -29.85 -3.88
N ILE A 31 3.71 -29.68 -2.93
CA ILE A 31 3.38 -28.41 -2.27
C ILE A 31 4.19 -28.31 -0.97
N PRO A 32 5.04 -27.29 -0.79
CA PRO A 32 5.76 -27.12 0.46
C PRO A 32 4.83 -26.88 1.65
N LEU A 33 5.01 -27.64 2.73
CA LEU A 33 4.37 -27.48 4.03
C LEU A 33 5.43 -27.06 5.06
N LYS A 34 5.12 -26.05 5.88
CA LYS A 34 5.99 -25.58 6.97
C LYS A 34 5.20 -25.49 8.27
N ASP A 35 5.86 -25.84 9.38
CA ASP A 35 5.40 -25.47 10.71
C ASP A 35 5.71 -23.97 10.95
N LEU A 36 4.73 -23.24 11.46
CA LEU A 36 4.89 -21.85 11.89
C LEU A 36 5.02 -21.82 13.40
N ASP A 37 6.16 -21.33 13.89
CA ASP A 37 6.34 -21.08 15.32
C ASP A 37 5.87 -19.66 15.66
N TYR A 38 4.80 -19.54 16.44
CA TYR A 38 4.27 -18.26 16.93
C TYR A 38 4.75 -17.90 18.34
N SER A 39 5.92 -18.39 18.76
CA SER A 39 6.61 -18.22 20.07
C SER A 39 6.82 -16.75 20.53
N GLY A 40 5.75 -15.96 20.59
CA GLY A 40 5.76 -14.62 21.15
C GLY A 40 4.41 -13.90 21.22
N ARG A 41 3.34 -14.37 20.57
CA ARG A 41 1.95 -13.89 20.84
C ARG A 41 1.11 -14.90 21.61
N TYR A 42 1.40 -16.18 21.42
CA TYR A 42 0.68 -17.29 22.02
C TYR A 42 1.70 -18.41 22.24
N GLU A 43 2.41 -18.39 23.38
CA GLU A 43 3.31 -19.49 23.76
C GLU A 43 2.56 -20.84 23.63
N GLY A 44 3.14 -21.76 22.86
CA GLY A 44 2.58 -23.11 22.65
C GLY A 44 1.63 -23.28 21.46
N HIS A 45 1.39 -22.25 20.63
CA HIS A 45 0.60 -22.39 19.40
C HIS A 45 1.49 -22.57 18.17
N THR A 46 1.44 -23.77 17.57
CA THR A 46 2.06 -24.08 16.29
C THR A 46 1.06 -23.81 15.16
N GLY A 47 1.39 -22.98 14.18
CA GLY A 47 0.62 -22.85 12.93
C GLY A 47 1.12 -23.80 11.86
N LEU A 48 0.38 -23.88 10.75
CA LEU A 48 0.83 -24.56 9.53
C LEU A 48 0.79 -23.57 8.36
N SER A 49 1.70 -23.71 7.40
CA SER A 49 1.71 -22.91 6.16
C SER A 49 1.90 -23.83 4.97
N ILE A 50 1.02 -23.73 3.96
CA ILE A 50 1.23 -24.37 2.65
C ILE A 50 1.57 -23.33 1.59
N SER A 51 2.49 -23.64 0.70
CA SER A 51 2.96 -22.71 -0.35
C SER A 51 2.39 -23.07 -1.72
N LEU A 52 1.35 -22.36 -2.15
CA LEU A 52 0.74 -22.56 -3.48
C LEU A 52 1.38 -21.65 -4.53
N LYS A 53 1.36 -22.04 -5.80
CA LYS A 53 1.95 -21.23 -6.87
C LYS A 53 1.16 -19.93 -7.07
N CYS A 54 1.90 -18.86 -7.35
CA CYS A 54 1.41 -17.54 -7.70
C CYS A 54 2.26 -17.02 -8.87
N GLY A 55 1.95 -17.49 -10.08
CA GLY A 55 2.79 -17.25 -11.25
C GLY A 55 4.14 -17.97 -11.13
N ARG A 56 5.24 -17.21 -11.09
CA ARG A 56 6.60 -17.72 -10.88
C ARG A 56 6.99 -17.81 -9.40
N GLU A 57 6.20 -17.19 -8.54
CA GLU A 57 6.44 -17.12 -7.10
C GLU A 57 5.57 -18.14 -6.37
N LEU A 58 5.85 -18.33 -5.09
CA LEU A 58 4.99 -19.06 -4.18
C LEU A 58 4.31 -18.06 -3.25
N ARG A 59 3.04 -18.32 -2.93
CA ARG A 59 2.29 -17.58 -1.93
C ARG A 59 1.90 -18.52 -0.80
N GLU A 60 2.22 -18.09 0.41
CA GLU A 60 1.92 -18.82 1.63
C GLU A 60 0.44 -18.68 2.01
N LEU A 61 -0.19 -19.82 2.28
CA LEU A 61 -1.47 -19.95 2.93
C LEU A 61 -1.20 -20.35 4.38
N GLU A 62 -1.21 -19.36 5.26
CA GLU A 62 -1.06 -19.56 6.70
C GLU A 62 -2.38 -20.06 7.31
N ILE A 63 -2.30 -21.12 8.09
CA ILE A 63 -3.40 -21.79 8.78
C ILE A 63 -3.18 -21.54 10.28
N PHE A 64 -3.61 -20.37 10.75
CA PHE A 64 -3.53 -19.99 12.16
C PHE A 64 -4.56 -20.73 13.01
N ASP A 65 -5.78 -20.85 12.51
CA ASP A 65 -6.86 -21.57 13.17
C ASP A 65 -6.88 -23.03 12.72
N HIS A 66 -6.52 -23.95 13.61
CA HIS A 66 -6.54 -25.40 13.36
C HIS A 66 -7.93 -25.92 12.95
N ASN A 67 -8.99 -25.21 13.32
CA ASN A 67 -10.36 -25.53 12.91
C ASN A 67 -10.58 -25.40 11.39
N LYS A 68 -9.67 -24.75 10.64
CA LYS A 68 -9.71 -24.71 9.18
C LYS A 68 -9.14 -25.95 8.50
N LEU A 69 -8.35 -26.79 9.19
CA LEU A 69 -7.75 -27.97 8.57
C LEU A 69 -8.78 -28.92 7.93
N PRO A 70 -9.92 -29.24 8.57
CA PRO A 70 -10.95 -30.06 7.92
C PRO A 70 -11.51 -29.41 6.65
N GLN A 71 -11.65 -28.08 6.62
CA GLN A 71 -12.16 -27.35 5.46
C GLN A 71 -11.17 -27.43 4.29
N ILE A 72 -9.88 -27.20 4.56
CA ILE A 72 -8.82 -27.33 3.56
C ILE A 72 -8.74 -28.76 3.05
N LEU A 73 -8.80 -29.76 3.92
CA LEU A 73 -8.79 -31.16 3.50
C LEU A 73 -10.03 -31.59 2.71
N SER A 74 -11.16 -30.89 2.85
CA SER A 74 -12.39 -31.19 2.09
C SER A 74 -12.40 -30.65 0.67
N ILE A 75 -11.41 -29.83 0.28
CA ILE A 75 -11.30 -29.24 -1.05
C ILE A 75 -10.08 -29.80 -1.80
N PRO A 76 -10.08 -29.82 -3.15
CA PRO A 76 -8.90 -30.16 -3.93
C PRO A 76 -8.00 -28.93 -4.08
N PHE A 77 -7.39 -28.48 -2.96
CA PHE A 77 -6.60 -27.23 -2.93
C PHE A 77 -5.39 -27.26 -3.88
N GLU A 78 -4.87 -28.44 -4.17
CA GLU A 78 -3.78 -28.74 -5.11
C GLU A 78 -4.10 -28.37 -6.55
N ASP A 79 -5.38 -28.29 -6.93
CA ASP A 79 -5.82 -27.91 -8.28
C ASP A 79 -5.79 -26.39 -8.51
N TYR A 80 -5.52 -25.60 -7.46
CA TYR A 80 -5.65 -24.15 -7.45
C TYR A 80 -4.31 -23.45 -7.25
N ASN A 81 -4.20 -22.32 -7.93
CA ASN A 81 -3.07 -21.40 -7.86
C ASN A 81 -3.60 -20.01 -7.50
N PHE A 82 -2.77 -19.19 -6.88
CA PHE A 82 -3.10 -17.78 -6.67
C PHE A 82 -2.85 -16.96 -7.94
N LEU A 83 -3.58 -15.84 -8.03
CA LEU A 83 -3.39 -14.82 -9.07
C LEU A 83 -2.67 -13.61 -8.49
N SER A 84 -1.53 -13.22 -9.08
CA SER A 84 -0.65 -12.20 -8.51
C SER A 84 -1.36 -10.84 -8.34
N GLY A 85 -1.22 -10.24 -7.16
CA GLY A 85 -1.79 -8.93 -6.84
C GLY A 85 -3.29 -8.94 -6.54
N LEU A 86 -3.98 -10.08 -6.63
CA LEU A 86 -5.41 -10.21 -6.40
C LEU A 86 -5.72 -11.18 -5.25
N GLU A 87 -6.85 -10.99 -4.59
CA GLU A 87 -7.46 -12.03 -3.75
C GLU A 87 -8.31 -12.94 -4.64
N ALA A 88 -7.59 -13.82 -5.35
CA ALA A 88 -8.10 -14.68 -6.38
C ALA A 88 -7.41 -16.05 -6.41
N ILE A 89 -8.20 -17.07 -6.75
CA ILE A 89 -7.72 -18.43 -7.05
C ILE A 89 -8.03 -18.79 -8.49
N CYS A 90 -7.19 -19.63 -9.08
CA CYS A 90 -7.25 -20.05 -10.47
C CYS A 90 -6.97 -21.54 -10.60
N SER A 91 -7.89 -22.27 -11.23
CA SER A 91 -7.65 -23.62 -11.72
C SER A 91 -7.51 -23.58 -13.24
N TYR A 92 -6.27 -23.71 -13.72
CA TYR A 92 -5.98 -23.68 -15.15
C TYR A 92 -6.56 -24.90 -15.90
N GLU A 93 -6.65 -26.04 -15.23
CA GLU A 93 -7.24 -27.26 -15.82
C GLU A 93 -8.74 -27.11 -16.03
N LYS A 94 -9.44 -26.55 -15.03
CA LYS A 94 -10.89 -26.32 -15.09
C LYS A 94 -11.26 -25.05 -15.88
N GLY A 95 -10.28 -24.25 -16.27
CA GLY A 95 -10.52 -22.94 -16.92
C GLY A 95 -11.36 -22.02 -16.04
N LEU A 96 -11.12 -22.03 -14.72
CA LEU A 96 -11.90 -21.33 -13.72
C LEU A 96 -11.03 -20.36 -12.93
N VAL A 97 -11.48 -19.12 -12.80
CA VAL A 97 -10.92 -18.14 -11.88
C VAL A 97 -12.01 -17.64 -10.96
N GLU A 98 -11.73 -17.54 -9.66
CA GLU A 98 -12.64 -16.95 -8.67
C GLU A 98 -11.92 -15.83 -7.92
N ILE A 99 -12.50 -14.62 -7.94
CA ILE A 99 -11.90 -13.40 -7.37
C ILE A 99 -12.88 -12.75 -6.40
N MET A 100 -12.41 -12.30 -5.25
CA MET A 100 -13.23 -11.53 -4.32
C MET A 100 -13.63 -10.16 -4.89
N VAL A 101 -14.90 -9.79 -4.75
CA VAL A 101 -15.44 -8.49 -5.15
C VAL A 101 -15.91 -7.74 -3.91
N ILE A 102 -15.67 -6.43 -3.87
CA ILE A 102 -16.11 -5.54 -2.79
C ILE A 102 -16.70 -4.25 -3.37
N GLU A 103 -17.52 -3.56 -2.58
CA GLU A 103 -17.92 -2.18 -2.86
C GLU A 103 -16.75 -1.23 -2.51
N ALA A 104 -16.42 -0.32 -3.42
CA ALA A 104 -15.46 0.74 -3.16
C ALA A 104 -16.01 1.66 -2.04
N GLY A 105 -15.17 1.99 -1.05
CA GLY A 105 -15.58 2.86 0.07
C GLY A 105 -16.03 2.14 1.36
N ALA A 106 -15.71 0.86 1.52
CA ALA A 106 -15.84 0.11 2.79
C ALA A 106 -17.27 0.02 3.36
N ALA A 107 -18.26 -0.27 2.52
CA ALA A 107 -19.60 -0.64 2.98
C ALA A 107 -19.55 -1.92 3.84
N SER A 108 -20.48 -2.03 4.80
CA SER A 108 -20.64 -3.27 5.54
C SER A 108 -21.06 -4.40 4.58
N ALA A 109 -20.63 -5.64 4.87
CA ALA A 109 -21.01 -6.79 4.04
C ALA A 109 -22.53 -6.96 3.94
N ALA A 110 -23.28 -6.58 4.99
CA ALA A 110 -24.73 -6.58 4.98
C ALA A 110 -25.30 -5.60 3.96
N THR A 111 -24.85 -4.34 3.99
CA THR A 111 -25.27 -3.30 3.05
C THR A 111 -24.90 -3.66 1.62
N PHE A 112 -23.71 -4.23 1.42
CA PHE A 112 -23.23 -4.63 0.10
C PHE A 112 -24.13 -5.72 -0.51
N ILE A 113 -24.45 -6.78 0.24
CA ILE A 113 -25.35 -7.84 -0.22
C ILE A 113 -26.75 -7.32 -0.52
N GLU A 114 -27.29 -6.47 0.37
CA GLU A 114 -28.63 -5.92 0.22
C GLU A 114 -28.75 -5.07 -1.06
N LYS A 115 -27.77 -4.20 -1.32
CA LYS A 115 -27.75 -3.41 -2.54
C LYS A 115 -27.57 -4.26 -3.80
N LEU A 116 -26.65 -5.23 -3.77
CA LEU A 116 -26.30 -6.00 -4.96
C LEU A 116 -27.37 -7.03 -5.36
N PHE A 117 -27.99 -7.68 -4.38
CA PHE A 117 -28.90 -8.80 -4.61
C PHE A 117 -30.35 -8.51 -4.20
N GLY A 118 -30.62 -7.36 -3.57
CA GLY A 118 -31.97 -7.00 -3.12
C GLY A 118 -32.51 -7.87 -1.99
N VAL A 119 -31.63 -8.56 -1.24
CA VAL A 119 -32.02 -9.44 -0.13
C VAL A 119 -31.38 -9.03 1.18
N SER A 120 -32.04 -9.36 2.29
CA SER A 120 -31.46 -9.12 3.61
C SER A 120 -30.20 -9.98 3.84
N TRP A 121 -29.29 -9.50 4.69
CA TRP A 121 -28.09 -10.26 5.11
C TRP A 121 -28.42 -11.65 5.67
N ARG A 122 -29.61 -11.84 6.26
CA ARG A 122 -30.06 -13.14 6.80
C ARG A 122 -30.44 -14.13 5.71
N GLU A 123 -30.88 -13.64 4.57
CA GLU A 123 -31.33 -14.43 3.41
C GLU A 123 -30.24 -14.58 2.34
N ALA A 124 -29.09 -13.96 2.54
CA ALA A 124 -27.92 -14.00 1.64
C ALA A 124 -27.61 -15.40 1.10
N ASN A 125 -27.75 -16.45 1.91
CA ASN A 125 -27.46 -17.84 1.52
C ASN A 125 -28.42 -18.41 0.46
N LYS A 126 -29.50 -17.70 0.12
CA LYS A 126 -30.51 -18.07 -0.88
C LYS A 126 -30.42 -17.23 -2.17
N VAL A 127 -29.39 -16.41 -2.29
CA VAL A 127 -29.19 -15.53 -3.45
C VAL A 127 -28.83 -16.35 -4.68
N ASP A 128 -29.56 -16.13 -5.76
CA ASP A 128 -29.14 -16.54 -7.09
C ASP A 128 -28.03 -15.61 -7.59
N PRO A 129 -26.93 -16.15 -8.12
CA PRO A 129 -25.85 -15.31 -8.59
C PRO A 129 -26.23 -14.61 -9.90
N ILE A 130 -25.66 -13.43 -10.10
CA ILE A 130 -25.79 -12.66 -11.35
C ILE A 130 -24.92 -13.33 -12.40
N LYS A 131 -25.51 -13.78 -13.51
CA LYS A 131 -24.81 -14.50 -14.58
C LYS A 131 -24.77 -13.68 -15.86
N VAL A 132 -23.60 -13.64 -16.48
CA VAL A 132 -23.38 -13.01 -17.79
C VAL A 132 -22.59 -13.97 -18.65
N GLU A 133 -23.09 -14.27 -19.85
CA GLU A 133 -22.44 -15.15 -20.81
C GLU A 133 -22.01 -14.37 -22.06
N SER A 134 -20.83 -14.69 -22.56
CA SER A 134 -20.31 -14.15 -23.81
C SER A 134 -20.50 -15.13 -24.96
N ALA A 135 -20.59 -14.61 -26.18
CA ALA A 135 -20.61 -15.44 -27.39
C ALA A 135 -19.34 -16.28 -27.58
N SER A 136 -18.23 -15.91 -26.93
CA SER A 136 -16.95 -16.66 -26.97
C SER A 136 -16.89 -17.86 -26.02
N GLY A 137 -17.96 -18.15 -25.27
CA GLY A 137 -18.00 -19.26 -24.31
C GLY A 137 -17.38 -18.95 -22.94
N LEU A 138 -16.97 -17.70 -22.70
CA LEU A 138 -16.66 -17.22 -21.34
C LEU A 138 -17.96 -16.90 -20.62
N SER A 139 -18.08 -17.33 -19.37
CA SER A 139 -19.18 -16.96 -18.50
C SER A 139 -18.67 -16.35 -17.20
N VAL A 140 -19.42 -15.37 -16.69
CA VAL A 140 -19.14 -14.68 -15.44
C VAL A 140 -20.32 -14.86 -14.50
N GLU A 141 -20.03 -15.23 -13.27
CA GLU A 141 -21.00 -15.38 -12.19
C GLU A 141 -20.56 -14.50 -11.01
N ILE A 142 -21.37 -13.51 -10.63
CA ILE A 142 -21.18 -12.73 -9.40
C ILE A 142 -22.13 -13.25 -8.34
N GLY A 143 -21.58 -13.82 -7.27
CA GLY A 143 -22.34 -14.52 -6.25
C GLY A 143 -21.55 -14.76 -4.97
N LEU A 144 -22.07 -15.63 -4.11
CA LEU A 144 -21.35 -16.01 -2.90
C LEU A 144 -20.12 -16.88 -3.22
N ALA A 145 -19.08 -16.69 -2.41
CA ALA A 145 -17.82 -17.41 -2.48
C ALA A 145 -18.03 -18.93 -2.40
N SER A 146 -17.30 -19.66 -3.25
CA SER A 146 -17.30 -21.11 -3.24
C SER A 146 -16.71 -21.68 -1.94
N PRO A 147 -17.01 -22.95 -1.60
CA PRO A 147 -16.35 -23.64 -0.49
C PRO A 147 -14.81 -23.63 -0.61
N VAL A 148 -14.31 -23.72 -1.85
CA VAL A 148 -12.86 -23.66 -2.14
C VAL A 148 -12.30 -22.29 -1.75
N PHE A 149 -12.93 -21.22 -2.20
CA PHE A 149 -12.49 -19.85 -1.90
C PHE A 149 -12.52 -19.56 -0.39
N ASN A 150 -13.57 -20.00 0.31
CA ASN A 150 -13.71 -19.82 1.77
C ASN A 150 -12.69 -20.61 2.60
N ALA A 151 -12.30 -21.80 2.12
CA ALA A 151 -11.25 -22.59 2.76
C ALA A 151 -9.88 -21.95 2.58
N ILE A 152 -9.58 -21.41 1.39
CA ILE A 152 -8.29 -20.78 1.07
C ILE A 152 -8.14 -19.40 1.72
N TYR A 153 -9.19 -18.58 1.80
CA TYR A 153 -9.06 -17.23 2.38
C TYR A 153 -9.54 -17.18 3.83
N GLU A 154 -8.62 -16.96 4.77
CA GLU A 154 -8.91 -17.01 6.21
C GLU A 154 -10.07 -16.11 6.63
N TYR A 155 -10.04 -14.87 6.16
CA TYR A 155 -11.02 -13.82 6.46
C TYR A 155 -12.26 -13.86 5.56
N ALA A 156 -12.33 -14.78 4.59
CA ALA A 156 -13.53 -14.97 3.81
C ALA A 156 -14.60 -15.66 4.67
N THR A 157 -15.84 -15.24 4.48
CA THR A 157 -17.00 -15.84 5.13
C THR A 157 -17.89 -16.48 4.06
N PRO A 158 -18.80 -17.38 4.41
CA PRO A 158 -19.78 -17.91 3.45
C PRO A 158 -20.60 -16.84 2.71
N ARG A 159 -20.59 -15.59 3.19
CA ARG A 159 -21.27 -14.43 2.60
C ARG A 159 -20.33 -13.47 1.87
N THR A 160 -19.07 -13.83 1.71
CA THR A 160 -18.14 -13.12 0.84
C THR A 160 -18.66 -13.17 -0.59
N VAL A 161 -18.70 -12.02 -1.26
CA VAL A 161 -19.09 -11.95 -2.68
C VAL A 161 -17.84 -12.14 -3.54
N THR A 162 -17.96 -12.96 -4.57
CA THR A 162 -16.91 -13.26 -5.54
C THR A 162 -17.46 -13.15 -6.95
N MET A 163 -16.56 -12.98 -7.90
CA MET A 163 -16.80 -13.13 -9.31
C MET A 163 -16.05 -14.37 -9.80
N LYS A 164 -16.80 -15.35 -10.33
CA LYS A 164 -16.26 -16.54 -10.98
C LYS A 164 -16.27 -16.31 -12.49
N VAL A 165 -15.12 -16.54 -13.13
CA VAL A 165 -14.96 -16.50 -14.58
C VAL A 165 -14.65 -17.91 -15.05
N SER A 166 -15.55 -18.49 -15.83
CA SER A 166 -15.43 -19.85 -16.37
C SER A 166 -15.20 -19.83 -17.87
N GLY A 167 -14.64 -20.90 -18.41
CA GLY A 167 -14.30 -21.01 -19.84
C GLY A 167 -12.95 -20.35 -20.19
N VAL A 168 -12.09 -20.10 -19.20
CA VAL A 168 -10.77 -19.50 -19.41
C VAL A 168 -9.85 -20.49 -20.10
N GLN A 169 -9.50 -20.22 -21.37
CA GLN A 169 -8.61 -21.08 -22.16
C GLN A 169 -7.12 -20.81 -21.93
N ALA A 170 -6.78 -19.64 -21.40
CA ALA A 170 -5.40 -19.26 -21.15
C ALA A 170 -4.79 -20.08 -20.01
N LYS A 171 -3.59 -20.65 -20.25
CA LYS A 171 -2.85 -21.45 -19.26
C LYS A 171 -1.67 -20.72 -18.64
N LYS A 172 -1.22 -19.62 -19.25
CA LYS A 172 -0.12 -18.80 -18.73
C LYS A 172 -0.67 -17.80 -17.73
N HIS A 173 0.00 -17.67 -16.58
CA HIS A 173 -0.41 -16.80 -15.49
C HIS A 173 -0.69 -15.35 -15.94
N ASP A 174 0.28 -14.73 -16.61
CA ASP A 174 0.16 -13.32 -17.05
C ASP A 174 -1.02 -13.15 -18.03
N SER A 175 -1.22 -14.11 -18.93
CA SER A 175 -2.35 -14.07 -19.88
C SER A 175 -3.70 -14.23 -19.20
N VAL A 176 -3.78 -15.05 -18.13
CA VAL A 176 -5.00 -15.16 -17.30
C VAL A 176 -5.22 -13.87 -16.53
N LEU A 177 -4.19 -13.29 -15.91
CA LEU A 177 -4.28 -12.04 -15.18
C LEU A 177 -4.78 -10.89 -16.08
N ASP A 178 -4.22 -10.75 -17.28
CA ASP A 178 -4.62 -9.75 -18.26
C ASP A 178 -6.09 -9.92 -18.69
N LEU A 179 -6.51 -11.16 -18.95
CA LEU A 179 -7.91 -11.46 -19.29
C LEU A 179 -8.84 -11.07 -18.15
N ILE A 180 -8.52 -11.48 -16.93
CA ILE A 180 -9.33 -11.22 -15.74
C ILE A 180 -9.43 -9.73 -15.46
N GLN A 181 -8.34 -8.97 -15.60
CA GLN A 181 -8.37 -7.52 -15.44
C GLN A 181 -9.28 -6.85 -16.49
N LYS A 182 -9.22 -7.29 -17.75
CA LYS A 182 -10.09 -6.76 -18.81
C LYS A 182 -11.57 -7.08 -18.56
N VAL A 183 -11.88 -8.34 -18.24
CA VAL A 183 -13.26 -8.80 -18.02
C VAL A 183 -13.85 -8.16 -16.76
N SER A 184 -13.14 -8.23 -15.63
CA SER A 184 -13.60 -7.63 -14.37
C SER A 184 -13.76 -6.13 -14.48
N GLY A 185 -12.75 -5.42 -15.03
CA GLY A 185 -12.82 -3.97 -15.17
C GLY A 185 -14.01 -3.52 -16.02
N SER A 186 -14.24 -4.19 -17.16
CA SER A 186 -15.35 -3.83 -18.06
C SER A 186 -16.71 -4.14 -17.43
N LEU A 187 -16.88 -5.32 -16.84
CA LEU A 187 -18.16 -5.73 -16.25
C LEU A 187 -18.51 -4.93 -15.00
N LEU A 188 -17.56 -4.73 -14.09
CA LEU A 188 -17.80 -3.98 -12.85
C LEU A 188 -18.09 -2.51 -13.14
N PHE A 189 -17.42 -1.92 -14.14
CA PHE A 189 -17.74 -0.57 -14.61
C PHE A 189 -19.16 -0.48 -15.22
N GLN A 190 -19.56 -1.48 -16.02
CA GLN A 190 -20.93 -1.55 -16.53
C GLN A 190 -21.96 -1.65 -15.39
N ILE A 191 -21.67 -2.46 -14.35
CA ILE A 191 -22.54 -2.57 -13.17
C ILE A 191 -22.65 -1.22 -12.47
N GLU A 192 -21.55 -0.48 -12.30
CA GLU A 192 -21.59 0.88 -11.73
C GLU A 192 -22.48 1.81 -12.54
N LEU A 193 -22.36 1.83 -13.87
CA LEU A 193 -23.18 2.68 -14.73
C LEU A 193 -24.68 2.35 -14.63
N ILE A 194 -25.04 1.08 -14.40
CA ILE A 194 -26.44 0.64 -14.32
C ILE A 194 -27.01 0.85 -12.92
N THR A 195 -26.23 0.58 -11.88
CA THR A 195 -26.71 0.45 -10.49
C THR A 195 -26.27 1.60 -9.59
N GLY A 196 -25.29 2.39 -10.00
CA GLY A 196 -24.57 3.35 -9.16
C GLY A 196 -23.62 2.70 -8.15
N MET A 197 -23.47 1.37 -8.16
CA MET A 197 -22.58 0.66 -7.24
C MET A 197 -21.17 0.55 -7.82
N ALA A 198 -20.22 1.25 -7.22
CA ALA A 198 -18.81 1.13 -7.57
C ALA A 198 -18.22 -0.18 -7.00
N LEU A 199 -18.18 -1.22 -7.83
CA LEU A 199 -17.60 -2.52 -7.46
C LEU A 199 -16.15 -2.63 -7.93
N ILE A 200 -15.29 -3.23 -7.10
CA ILE A 200 -13.89 -3.48 -7.44
C ILE A 200 -13.48 -4.90 -7.05
N VAL A 201 -12.50 -5.45 -7.79
CA VAL A 201 -11.82 -6.69 -7.37
C VAL A 201 -10.92 -6.41 -6.18
N LYS A 202 -10.94 -7.32 -5.20
CA LYS A 202 -10.10 -7.18 -4.01
C LYS A 202 -8.64 -7.44 -4.36
N ARG A 203 -7.80 -6.45 -4.11
CA ARG A 203 -6.33 -6.58 -4.22
C ARG A 203 -5.78 -7.38 -3.05
N GLN A 204 -4.77 -8.19 -3.34
CA GLN A 204 -3.95 -8.80 -2.30
C GLN A 204 -3.34 -7.67 -1.46
N ARG A 205 -3.52 -7.74 -0.13
CA ARG A 205 -2.72 -6.92 0.75
C ARG A 205 -1.32 -7.50 0.74
N THR A 206 -0.34 -6.78 0.20
CA THR A 206 1.06 -7.06 0.51
C THR A 206 1.20 -6.88 2.01
N ARG A 207 1.21 -8.00 2.74
CA ARG A 207 1.73 -8.03 4.10
C ARG A 207 3.23 -7.80 3.94
N HIS A 208 3.63 -6.54 3.77
CA HIS A 208 4.98 -6.18 4.16
C HIS A 208 5.05 -6.63 5.61
N HIS A 209 5.88 -7.63 5.88
CA HIS A 209 6.13 -8.08 7.23
C HIS A 209 6.47 -6.82 8.00
N LYS A 210 5.51 -6.35 8.79
CA LYS A 210 5.78 -5.41 9.85
C LYS A 210 6.63 -6.17 10.85
N ARG A 211 7.92 -6.27 10.54
CA ARG A 211 8.99 -5.89 11.45
C ARG A 211 9.03 -4.35 11.52
N GLU A 212 7.86 -3.68 11.63
CA GLU A 212 7.81 -2.70 12.71
C GLU A 212 8.13 -3.57 13.91
N ASP A 213 9.34 -3.40 14.42
CA ASP A 213 9.79 -4.00 15.66
C ASP A 213 8.59 -4.09 16.57
N ARG A 214 8.37 -5.26 17.18
CA ARG A 214 7.44 -5.40 18.29
C ARG A 214 7.92 -4.39 19.33
N GLN A 215 7.56 -3.12 19.20
CA GLN A 215 7.37 -2.26 20.32
C GLN A 215 6.45 -3.10 21.17
N ALA A 216 6.99 -3.54 22.31
CA ALA A 216 6.22 -4.24 23.31
C ALA A 216 4.88 -3.51 23.45
N THR A 217 3.85 -4.18 23.94
CA THR A 217 2.65 -3.46 24.36
C THR A 217 3.05 -2.54 25.52
N ILE A 218 3.66 -1.40 25.19
CA ILE A 218 4.12 -0.39 26.11
C ILE A 218 2.81 0.24 26.57
N PRO A 219 2.56 0.27 27.90
CA PRO A 219 1.42 0.97 28.43
C PRO A 219 1.35 2.37 27.80
N LEU A 220 0.16 2.74 27.32
CA LEU A 220 -0.03 4.03 26.67
C LEU A 220 0.17 5.15 27.70
N ASP A 221 1.40 5.65 27.81
CA ASP A 221 1.76 6.80 28.65
C ASP A 221 1.70 8.07 27.80
N VAL A 222 0.50 8.62 27.68
CA VAL A 222 0.24 9.83 26.88
C VAL A 222 -0.09 10.98 27.81
N LYS A 223 0.60 12.10 27.60
CA LYS A 223 0.35 13.37 28.30
C LYS A 223 -0.64 14.23 27.51
N PHE A 224 -1.35 15.10 28.21
CA PHE A 224 -2.12 16.14 27.55
C PHE A 224 -1.18 17.03 26.71
N PRO A 225 -1.53 17.36 25.45
CA PRO A 225 -0.63 18.09 24.56
C PRO A 225 -0.34 19.50 25.07
N ASP A 226 0.93 19.89 25.04
CA ASP A 226 1.42 21.25 25.31
C ASP A 226 1.65 22.06 24.03
N ARG A 227 1.54 21.41 22.87
CA ARG A 227 1.74 21.98 21.54
C ARG A 227 0.55 21.72 20.63
N GLU A 228 0.27 22.70 19.78
CA GLU A 228 -0.70 22.59 18.69
C GLU A 228 0.01 22.50 17.34
N PHE A 229 -0.68 21.88 16.37
CA PHE A 229 -0.22 21.75 14.99
C PHE A 229 -1.22 22.43 14.07
N ASP A 230 -0.75 22.95 12.93
CA ASP A 230 -1.62 23.58 11.96
C ASP A 230 -2.68 22.61 11.45
N HIS A 231 -3.95 23.02 11.50
CA HIS A 231 -5.08 22.14 11.18
C HIS A 231 -5.01 21.55 9.77
N ALA A 232 -4.68 22.36 8.77
CA ALA A 232 -4.64 21.93 7.36
C ALA A 232 -3.59 20.82 7.11
N PRO A 233 -2.29 21.00 7.41
CA PRO A 233 -1.30 19.94 7.23
C PRO A 233 -1.51 18.76 8.19
N LEU A 234 -2.06 18.97 9.39
CA LEU A 234 -2.42 17.86 10.28
C LEU A 234 -3.56 17.00 9.69
N SER A 235 -4.58 17.63 9.09
CA SER A 235 -5.67 16.94 8.40
C SER A 235 -5.15 16.11 7.21
N LEU A 236 -4.25 16.67 6.41
CA LEU A 236 -3.57 15.97 5.31
C LEU A 236 -2.73 14.79 5.81
N TYR A 237 -2.03 14.95 6.94
CA TYR A 237 -1.29 13.87 7.57
C TYR A 237 -2.22 12.71 7.98
N TRP A 238 -3.35 13.00 8.61
CA TRP A 238 -4.33 11.96 8.95
C TRP A 238 -4.98 11.32 7.72
N TYR A 239 -5.22 12.09 6.67
CA TYR A 239 -5.67 11.57 5.39
C TYR A 239 -4.67 10.56 4.82
N ALA A 240 -3.38 10.90 4.79
CA ALA A 240 -2.30 10.00 4.39
C ALA A 240 -2.23 8.72 5.25
N ARG A 241 -2.42 8.85 6.57
CA ARG A 241 -2.47 7.70 7.49
C ARG A 241 -3.66 6.78 7.23
N SER A 242 -4.80 7.34 6.84
CA SER A 242 -6.03 6.59 6.54
C SER A 242 -5.97 5.86 5.19
N ALA A 243 -5.16 6.35 4.24
CA ALA A 243 -4.99 5.81 2.89
C ALA A 243 -4.10 4.55 2.80
N SER A 244 -4.11 3.71 3.84
CA SER A 244 -3.32 2.47 3.86
C SER A 244 -3.75 1.53 2.72
N GLY A 245 -2.77 1.01 1.96
CA GLY A 245 -3.02 0.23 0.75
C GLY A 245 -3.28 1.07 -0.50
N MET A 246 -3.13 2.39 -0.43
CA MET A 246 -3.14 3.30 -1.58
C MET A 246 -1.80 4.07 -1.64
N PRO A 247 -0.70 3.45 -2.10
CA PRO A 247 0.65 4.01 -1.98
C PRO A 247 0.81 5.40 -2.59
N LEU A 248 0.28 5.61 -3.80
CA LEU A 248 0.36 6.88 -4.52
C LEU A 248 -0.37 7.99 -3.75
N LEU A 249 -1.60 7.72 -3.29
CA LEU A 249 -2.39 8.68 -2.53
C LEU A 249 -1.72 9.02 -1.18
N GLN A 250 -1.26 7.99 -0.48
CA GLN A 250 -0.57 8.14 0.78
C GLN A 250 0.69 9.00 0.63
N TYR A 251 1.49 8.75 -0.41
CA TYR A 251 2.68 9.53 -0.72
C TYR A 251 2.34 11.00 -1.02
N LEU A 252 1.37 11.25 -1.91
CA LEU A 252 0.96 12.61 -2.27
C LEU A 252 0.38 13.38 -1.08
N ALA A 253 -0.42 12.72 -0.24
CA ALA A 253 -0.98 13.36 0.95
C ALA A 253 0.13 13.77 1.93
N TYR A 254 1.15 12.94 2.18
CA TYR A 254 2.31 13.36 2.97
C TYR A 254 3.14 14.46 2.28
N TYR A 255 3.31 14.39 0.96
CA TYR A 255 3.98 15.45 0.20
C TYR A 255 3.29 16.81 0.40
N GLN A 256 1.96 16.83 0.35
CA GLN A 256 1.17 18.05 0.57
C GLN A 256 1.30 18.60 1.99
N VAL A 257 1.55 17.75 3.01
CA VAL A 257 1.92 18.22 4.36
C VAL A 257 3.20 19.04 4.29
N VAL A 258 4.22 18.56 3.58
CA VAL A 258 5.51 19.27 3.42
C VAL A 258 5.33 20.54 2.58
N GLU A 259 4.56 20.46 1.49
CA GLU A 259 4.28 21.58 0.59
C GLU A 259 3.60 22.76 1.28
N PHE A 260 2.73 22.50 2.26
CA PHE A 260 2.08 23.55 3.06
C PHE A 260 3.10 24.52 3.69
N TYR A 261 4.27 24.02 4.07
CA TYR A 261 5.31 24.81 4.72
C TYR A 261 6.34 25.44 3.76
N TYR A 262 6.24 25.17 2.46
CA TYR A 262 7.14 25.75 1.46
C TYR A 262 7.25 27.27 1.55
N PRO A 263 6.15 28.05 1.64
CA PRO A 263 6.25 29.50 1.72
C PRO A 263 7.00 29.96 2.97
N ILE A 264 6.82 29.28 4.10
CA ILE A 264 7.42 29.66 5.39
C ILE A 264 8.95 29.51 5.33
N TYR A 265 9.42 28.34 4.91
CA TYR A 265 10.85 28.03 4.96
C TYR A 265 11.63 28.60 3.78
N SER A 266 11.04 28.68 2.59
CA SER A 266 11.67 29.35 1.44
C SER A 266 11.84 30.86 1.67
N GLN A 267 10.85 31.53 2.31
CA GLN A 267 10.98 32.94 2.70
C GLN A 267 12.05 33.13 3.77
N SER A 268 12.09 32.26 4.79
CA SER A 268 13.13 32.31 5.83
C SER A 268 14.53 32.17 5.23
N GLU A 269 14.71 31.22 4.31
CA GLU A 269 15.98 31.03 3.60
C GLU A 269 16.34 32.25 2.74
N ALA A 270 15.40 32.77 1.96
CA ALA A 270 15.61 33.97 1.14
C ALA A 270 16.01 35.17 2.01
N HIS A 271 15.34 35.39 3.14
CA HIS A 271 15.71 36.42 4.11
C HIS A 271 17.11 36.23 4.69
N ARG A 272 17.51 35.00 5.01
CA ARG A 272 18.86 34.68 5.50
C ARG A 272 19.92 34.98 4.44
N ARG A 273 19.69 34.57 3.18
CA ARG A 273 20.57 34.86 2.04
C ARG A 273 20.69 36.37 1.79
N LEU A 274 19.58 37.10 1.81
CA LEU A 274 19.58 38.56 1.68
C LEU A 274 20.38 39.24 2.78
N LYS A 275 20.15 38.87 4.04
CA LYS A 275 20.94 39.40 5.16
C LYS A 275 22.42 39.12 5.00
N SER A 276 22.79 37.93 4.50
CA SER A 276 24.19 37.58 4.25
C SER A 276 24.83 38.46 3.17
N ILE A 277 24.14 38.68 2.05
CA ILE A 277 24.61 39.56 0.97
C ILE A 277 24.78 41.00 1.47
N LEU A 278 23.77 41.54 2.16
CA LEU A 278 23.77 42.92 2.65
C LEU A 278 24.79 43.18 3.76
N LYS A 279 25.11 42.16 4.57
CA LYS A 279 26.14 42.26 5.63
C LYS A 279 27.56 42.14 5.08
N ASN A 280 27.74 41.73 3.83
CA ASN A 280 29.07 41.60 3.26
C ASN A 280 29.67 43.00 3.04
N PRO A 281 30.85 43.32 3.62
CA PRO A 281 31.45 44.65 3.50
C PRO A 281 31.85 45.01 2.06
N THR A 282 31.86 44.04 1.14
CA THR A 282 32.15 44.25 -0.29
C THR A 282 30.91 44.56 -1.13
N PHE A 283 29.70 44.48 -0.56
CA PHE A 283 28.46 44.77 -1.27
C PHE A 283 28.35 46.26 -1.60
N ARG A 284 28.04 46.58 -2.87
CA ARG A 284 27.87 47.96 -3.34
C ARG A 284 26.51 48.14 -4.01
N ALA A 285 25.69 49.04 -3.48
CA ALA A 285 24.33 49.26 -3.98
C ALA A 285 24.29 49.83 -5.41
N GLU A 286 25.36 50.50 -5.85
CA GLU A 286 25.44 51.09 -7.18
C GLU A 286 25.98 50.11 -8.24
N LYS A 287 26.37 48.89 -7.85
CA LYS A 287 26.98 47.92 -8.76
C LYS A 287 25.95 46.92 -9.26
N ASP A 288 25.67 46.95 -10.56
CA ASP A 288 24.68 46.07 -11.21
C ASP A 288 24.89 44.58 -10.92
N SER A 289 26.14 44.12 -10.78
CA SER A 289 26.42 42.71 -10.43
C SER A 289 25.95 42.34 -9.03
N ASP A 290 26.06 43.27 -8.08
CA ASP A 290 25.66 43.05 -6.69
C ASP A 290 24.14 43.16 -6.54
N ILE A 291 23.51 44.08 -7.28
CA ILE A 291 22.04 44.13 -7.43
C ILE A 291 21.51 42.85 -8.09
N SER A 292 22.17 42.34 -9.13
CA SER A 292 21.77 41.09 -9.79
C SER A 292 21.87 39.88 -8.85
N ARG A 293 22.93 39.79 -8.02
CA ARG A 293 23.04 38.77 -6.96
C ARG A 293 21.90 38.89 -5.94
N LEU A 294 21.57 40.11 -5.53
CA LEU A 294 20.48 40.37 -4.60
C LEU A 294 19.13 39.93 -5.19
N LEU A 295 18.84 40.30 -6.45
CA LEU A 295 17.63 39.89 -7.16
C LEU A 295 17.54 38.37 -7.34
N SER A 296 18.66 37.70 -7.61
CA SER A 296 18.69 36.23 -7.73
C SER A 296 18.34 35.50 -6.44
N ALA A 297 18.60 36.11 -5.27
CA ALA A 297 18.23 35.55 -3.97
C ALA A 297 16.71 35.67 -3.67
N ILE A 298 15.99 36.48 -4.44
CA ILE A 298 14.55 36.79 -4.30
C ILE A 298 13.78 36.24 -5.51
N GLN A 299 14.26 35.21 -6.23
CA GLN A 299 13.50 34.70 -7.38
C GLN A 299 12.09 34.29 -6.95
N VAL A 300 11.10 35.12 -7.28
CA VAL A 300 9.68 34.88 -6.99
C VAL A 300 9.12 34.08 -8.16
N SER A 301 8.64 32.88 -7.87
CA SER A 301 7.91 32.03 -8.81
C SER A 301 6.61 32.71 -9.26
N ARG A 302 6.00 32.23 -10.34
CA ARG A 302 4.74 32.76 -10.88
C ARG A 302 3.57 32.74 -9.87
N SER A 303 3.67 31.95 -8.80
CA SER A 303 2.66 31.87 -7.73
C SER A 303 2.92 32.81 -6.55
N GLY A 304 3.94 33.68 -6.61
CA GLY A 304 4.29 34.59 -5.52
C GLY A 304 5.15 33.96 -4.42
N ALA A 305 5.54 32.69 -4.55
CA ALA A 305 6.42 31.98 -3.61
C ALA A 305 7.89 32.05 -4.06
N PHE A 306 8.85 31.98 -3.14
CA PHE A 306 10.28 32.12 -3.45
C PHE A 306 10.88 30.79 -3.95
N GLY A 307 11.58 30.79 -5.08
CA GLY A 307 12.18 29.60 -5.69
C GLY A 307 11.19 28.72 -6.47
N ASP A 308 11.70 27.75 -7.23
CA ASP A 308 10.90 26.67 -7.80
C ASP A 308 10.55 25.62 -6.74
N GLU A 309 9.60 24.74 -7.04
CA GLU A 309 9.13 23.69 -6.13
C GLU A 309 10.28 22.86 -5.53
N ARG A 310 11.30 22.56 -6.35
CA ARG A 310 12.48 21.80 -5.92
C ARG A 310 13.31 22.57 -4.90
N THR A 311 13.52 23.86 -5.10
CA THR A 311 14.24 24.73 -4.17
C THR A 311 13.45 24.89 -2.87
N GLN A 312 12.13 25.05 -2.95
CA GLN A 312 11.26 25.17 -1.78
C GLN A 312 11.23 23.91 -0.92
N LEU A 313 11.16 22.73 -1.56
CA LEU A 313 11.28 21.45 -0.89
C LEU A 313 12.62 21.31 -0.16
N LYS A 314 13.72 21.66 -0.85
CA LYS A 314 15.06 21.61 -0.25
C LYS A 314 15.16 22.54 0.95
N ALA A 315 14.71 23.79 0.83
CA ALA A 315 14.71 24.77 1.92
C ALA A 315 13.92 24.28 3.14
N THR A 316 12.78 23.64 2.91
CA THR A 316 11.92 23.07 3.96
C THR A 316 12.61 21.91 4.67
N ILE A 317 13.19 20.96 3.93
CA ILE A 317 13.92 19.83 4.51
C ILE A 317 15.16 20.33 5.27
N ASP A 318 15.92 21.27 4.69
CA ASP A 318 17.13 21.80 5.32
C ASP A 318 16.85 22.44 6.68
N GLU A 319 15.74 23.15 6.82
CA GLU A 319 15.36 23.84 8.07
C GLU A 319 14.70 22.88 9.09
N CYS A 320 13.91 21.90 8.65
CA CYS A 320 13.14 21.05 9.55
C CYS A 320 13.86 19.76 10.00
N LEU A 321 14.88 19.29 9.28
CA LEU A 321 15.55 18.03 9.57
C LEU A 321 16.96 18.24 10.13
N ASP A 322 17.28 17.47 11.16
CA ASP A 322 18.63 17.25 11.65
C ASP A 322 19.30 16.07 10.90
N ASP A 323 20.58 16.21 10.58
CA ASP A 323 21.32 15.19 9.82
C ASP A 323 21.55 13.91 10.63
N GLY A 324 21.76 14.03 11.94
CA GLY A 324 21.98 12.89 12.84
C GLY A 324 20.70 12.08 13.04
N ASP A 325 19.58 12.76 13.30
CA ASP A 325 18.27 12.11 13.44
C ASP A 325 17.82 11.46 12.13
N LEU A 326 18.04 12.12 10.98
CA LEU A 326 17.73 11.56 9.67
C LEU A 326 18.55 10.29 9.38
N ARG A 327 19.85 10.29 9.69
CA ARG A 327 20.71 9.10 9.51
C ARG A 327 20.29 7.97 10.44
N SER A 328 19.93 8.29 11.68
CA SER A 328 19.45 7.31 12.66
C SER A 328 18.17 6.65 12.17
N PHE A 329 17.17 7.47 11.78
CA PHE A 329 15.94 6.98 11.18
C PHE A 329 16.22 6.10 9.95
N LEU A 330 17.07 6.53 9.02
CA LEU A 330 17.34 5.75 7.81
C LEU A 330 17.98 4.39 8.13
N SER A 331 18.89 4.35 9.13
CA SER A 331 19.69 3.17 9.50
C SER A 331 19.01 2.20 10.47
N GLU A 332 17.91 2.60 11.12
CA GLU A 332 17.13 1.76 12.04
C GLU A 332 16.58 0.47 11.41
N ASN A 333 16.45 0.42 10.09
CA ASN A 333 15.95 -0.74 9.36
C ASN A 333 16.87 -1.06 8.17
N GLU A 334 17.43 -2.27 8.16
CA GLU A 334 18.37 -2.74 7.13
C GLU A 334 17.73 -2.82 5.74
N GLU A 335 16.48 -3.25 5.64
CA GLU A 335 15.74 -3.33 4.36
C GLU A 335 15.51 -1.92 3.79
N ARG A 336 15.09 -0.97 4.64
CA ARG A 336 14.93 0.44 4.26
C ARG A 336 16.26 1.03 3.79
N THR A 337 17.34 0.79 4.53
CA THR A 337 18.69 1.28 4.20
C THR A 337 19.14 0.74 2.85
N SER A 338 19.02 -0.58 2.65
CA SER A 338 19.38 -1.27 1.41
C SER A 338 18.59 -0.72 0.22
N PHE A 339 17.27 -0.58 0.38
CA PHE A 339 16.40 -0.09 -0.68
C PHE A 339 16.74 1.35 -1.07
N LEU A 340 16.83 2.28 -0.12
CA LEU A 340 17.05 3.70 -0.39
C LEU A 340 18.48 4.04 -0.84
N SER A 341 19.46 3.18 -0.54
CA SER A 341 20.85 3.32 -1.01
C SER A 341 21.07 2.71 -2.42
N SER A 342 20.10 1.93 -2.91
CA SER A 342 20.17 1.26 -4.22
C SER A 342 19.48 2.07 -5.33
N LYS A 343 19.82 1.81 -6.61
CA LYS A 343 18.97 2.30 -7.71
C LYS A 343 17.73 1.42 -7.72
N SER A 344 16.56 2.00 -7.53
CA SER A 344 15.29 1.28 -7.70
C SER A 344 14.70 1.57 -9.09
N LYS A 345 13.79 0.71 -9.56
CA LYS A 345 13.00 1.02 -10.77
C LYS A 345 12.12 2.26 -10.60
N LEU A 346 11.80 2.60 -9.34
CA LEU A 346 11.00 3.77 -8.98
C LEU A 346 11.77 5.07 -9.13
N VAL A 347 12.99 5.18 -8.60
CA VAL A 347 13.71 6.46 -8.54
C VAL A 347 15.21 6.25 -8.77
N ASN A 348 15.82 7.13 -9.58
CA ASN A 348 17.26 7.06 -9.88
C ASN A 348 18.12 7.67 -8.77
N SER A 349 17.58 8.64 -8.04
CA SER A 349 18.20 9.25 -6.87
C SER A 349 18.42 8.25 -5.72
N LYS A 350 19.69 8.00 -5.40
CA LYS A 350 20.15 7.22 -4.24
C LYS A 350 20.43 8.10 -3.04
N LEU A 351 20.36 7.52 -1.84
CA LEU A 351 20.80 8.15 -0.60
C LEU A 351 22.16 7.61 -0.16
N SER A 352 23.09 8.51 0.15
CA SER A 352 24.45 8.23 0.63
C SER A 352 24.47 8.09 2.15
N ILE A 353 23.66 7.16 2.69
CA ILE A 353 23.34 7.05 4.13
C ILE A 353 24.59 6.88 5.02
N SER A 354 25.60 6.15 4.54
CA SER A 354 26.84 5.87 5.28
C SER A 354 27.94 6.93 5.12
N SER A 355 27.80 7.86 4.16
CA SER A 355 28.82 8.88 3.90
C SER A 355 28.56 10.11 4.77
N VAL A 356 29.48 10.43 5.69
CA VAL A 356 29.36 11.57 6.61
C VAL A 356 29.41 12.92 5.86
N ASP A 357 30.19 12.99 4.79
CA ASP A 357 30.36 14.22 3.98
C ASP A 357 29.28 14.44 2.91
N SER A 358 28.22 13.62 2.90
CA SER A 358 27.15 13.73 1.90
C SER A 358 26.13 14.83 2.21
N GLU A 359 25.61 15.48 1.16
CA GLU A 359 24.44 16.37 1.24
C GLU A 359 23.13 15.56 1.38
N LEU A 360 23.02 14.76 2.44
CA LEU A 360 21.95 13.78 2.62
C LEU A 360 20.55 14.42 2.51
N LYS A 361 20.33 15.58 3.13
CA LYS A 361 19.07 16.34 3.02
C LYS A 361 18.76 16.73 1.57
N GLY A 362 19.77 17.15 0.81
CA GLY A 362 19.64 17.47 -0.61
C GLY A 362 19.30 16.24 -1.47
N GLU A 363 19.88 15.08 -1.16
CA GLU A 363 19.55 13.80 -1.81
C GLU A 363 18.12 13.36 -1.52
N VAL A 364 17.67 13.48 -0.27
CA VAL A 364 16.29 13.20 0.16
C VAL A 364 15.31 14.13 -0.58
N ALA A 365 15.59 15.43 -0.64
CA ALA A 365 14.77 16.39 -1.38
C ALA A 365 14.64 16.01 -2.86
N ARG A 366 15.76 15.63 -3.50
CA ARG A 366 15.79 15.20 -4.91
C ARG A 366 14.95 13.95 -5.13
N ARG A 367 15.13 12.93 -4.28
CA ARG A 367 14.38 11.67 -4.35
C ARG A 367 12.88 11.89 -4.17
N ILE A 368 12.49 12.72 -3.21
CA ILE A 368 11.08 13.05 -2.96
C ILE A 368 10.45 13.75 -4.17
N TYR A 369 11.16 14.74 -4.73
CA TYR A 369 10.69 15.46 -5.91
C TYR A 369 10.54 14.54 -7.14
N GLU A 370 11.55 13.69 -7.42
CA GLU A 370 11.50 12.73 -8.53
C GLU A 370 10.29 11.80 -8.42
N LEU A 371 10.00 11.25 -7.24
CA LEU A 371 8.87 10.35 -7.06
C LEU A 371 7.53 11.08 -7.16
N ARG A 372 7.39 12.29 -6.60
CA ARG A 372 6.20 13.14 -6.78
C ARG A 372 5.93 13.39 -8.26
N CYS A 373 6.97 13.71 -9.03
CA CYS A 373 6.82 13.93 -10.46
C CYS A 373 6.34 12.67 -11.19
N LYS A 374 6.87 11.49 -10.88
CA LYS A 374 6.43 10.21 -11.46
C LYS A 374 4.97 9.85 -11.15
N ILE A 375 4.46 10.28 -10.00
CA ILE A 375 3.07 10.01 -9.60
C ILE A 375 2.09 10.95 -10.32
N VAL A 376 2.41 12.24 -10.44
CA VAL A 376 1.46 13.28 -10.90
C VAL A 376 1.59 13.59 -12.40
N HIS A 377 2.81 13.54 -12.96
CA HIS A 377 3.03 13.94 -14.34
C HIS A 377 2.96 12.74 -15.27
N THR A 378 1.97 12.77 -16.17
CA THR A 378 1.79 11.83 -17.29
C THR A 378 2.68 12.15 -18.50
N LYS A 379 3.51 13.20 -18.40
CA LYS A 379 4.20 13.79 -19.55
C LYS A 379 5.43 12.99 -19.97
N SER A 380 5.27 12.25 -21.06
CA SER A 380 6.31 11.99 -22.06
C SER A 380 6.68 13.28 -22.81
N ASP A 381 7.17 14.30 -22.09
CA ASP A 381 7.74 15.47 -22.79
C ASP A 381 9.06 15.03 -23.43
N SER A 382 8.96 14.77 -24.73
CA SER A 382 9.90 14.30 -25.75
C SER A 382 11.32 14.91 -25.82
N ARG A 383 11.92 15.38 -24.71
CA ARG A 383 13.31 15.87 -24.68
C ARG A 383 14.16 15.45 -23.50
N ASP A 384 13.63 14.83 -22.44
CA ASP A 384 14.47 14.29 -21.37
C ASP A 384 13.82 13.08 -20.69
N SER A 385 14.27 11.88 -21.07
CA SER A 385 13.98 10.57 -20.46
C SER A 385 12.51 10.15 -20.34
N ASP A 386 12.20 8.92 -20.74
CA ASP A 386 10.89 8.30 -20.53
C ASP A 386 10.54 8.25 -19.03
N ILE A 387 9.86 9.27 -18.51
CA ILE A 387 9.25 9.22 -17.18
C ILE A 387 7.98 8.37 -17.33
N GLU A 388 8.14 7.06 -17.17
CA GLU A 388 7.03 6.11 -17.14
C GLU A 388 6.11 6.47 -15.96
N LEU A 389 4.84 6.74 -16.28
CA LEU A 389 3.81 7.07 -15.31
C LEU A 389 3.64 5.93 -14.31
N LEU A 390 3.72 6.25 -13.02
CA LEU A 390 3.45 5.26 -11.99
C LEU A 390 1.93 5.07 -11.84
N LEU A 391 1.42 3.91 -12.24
CA LEU A 391 0.00 3.58 -12.15
C LEU A 391 -0.37 3.01 -10.77
N PRO A 392 -1.56 3.34 -10.22
CA PRO A 392 -2.08 2.63 -9.06
C PRO A 392 -2.12 1.12 -9.30
N PHE A 393 -1.76 0.34 -8.29
CA PHE A 393 -1.79 -1.12 -8.30
C PHE A 393 -0.82 -1.82 -9.27
N SER A 394 0.18 -1.09 -9.79
CA SER A 394 1.30 -1.68 -10.53
C SER A 394 2.31 -2.34 -9.57
N LYS A 395 3.19 -3.19 -10.12
CA LYS A 395 4.26 -3.82 -9.33
C LYS A 395 5.22 -2.79 -8.75
N GLU A 396 5.43 -1.70 -9.47
CA GLU A 396 6.25 -0.57 -9.05
C GLU A 396 5.59 0.16 -7.88
N ALA A 397 4.27 0.35 -7.88
CA ALA A 397 3.55 0.97 -6.77
C ALA A 397 3.72 0.18 -5.45
N ASP A 398 3.84 -1.15 -5.54
CA ASP A 398 4.09 -2.03 -4.39
C ASP A 398 5.50 -1.83 -3.79
N LEU A 399 6.45 -1.24 -4.53
CA LEU A 399 7.80 -0.95 -4.05
C LEU A 399 7.90 0.38 -3.28
N MET A 400 6.84 1.19 -3.23
CA MET A 400 6.88 2.55 -2.66
C MET A 400 6.96 2.59 -1.13
N GLN A 401 6.85 1.45 -0.43
CA GLN A 401 6.72 1.41 1.02
C GLN A 401 7.82 2.19 1.76
N HIS A 402 9.09 1.99 1.39
CA HIS A 402 10.20 2.71 2.02
C HIS A 402 10.24 4.21 1.66
N ASP A 403 9.79 4.58 0.46
CA ASP A 403 9.63 5.98 0.07
C ASP A 403 8.50 6.67 0.83
N ILE A 404 7.41 5.93 1.11
CA ILE A 404 6.29 6.38 1.94
C ILE A 404 6.74 6.56 3.39
N GLU A 405 7.54 5.65 3.93
CA GLU A 405 8.14 5.79 5.26
C GLU A 405 9.03 7.04 5.34
N LEU A 406 9.84 7.28 4.32
CA LEU A 406 10.70 8.46 4.24
C LEU A 406 9.88 9.77 4.21
N ILE A 407 8.92 9.91 3.31
CA ILE A 407 8.11 11.15 3.24
C ILE A 407 7.23 11.31 4.48
N LYS A 408 6.76 10.21 5.09
CA LYS A 408 6.04 10.25 6.38
C LYS A 408 6.95 10.82 7.47
N TYR A 409 8.19 10.35 7.59
CA TYR A 409 9.15 10.87 8.55
C TYR A 409 9.40 12.37 8.33
N VAL A 410 9.63 12.79 7.08
CA VAL A 410 9.80 14.20 6.72
C VAL A 410 8.56 15.02 7.10
N ALA A 411 7.36 14.54 6.77
CA ALA A 411 6.10 15.21 7.12
C ALA A 411 5.93 15.35 8.65
N GLN A 412 6.34 14.35 9.44
CA GLN A 412 6.32 14.43 10.90
C GLN A 412 7.29 15.51 11.40
N GLN A 413 8.53 15.53 10.91
CA GLN A 413 9.52 16.54 11.31
C GLN A 413 9.08 17.95 10.95
N VAL A 414 8.49 18.13 9.77
CA VAL A 414 7.97 19.43 9.32
C VAL A 414 6.80 19.90 10.20
N LEU A 415 5.86 19.01 10.54
CA LEU A 415 4.77 19.31 11.49
C LEU A 415 5.32 19.69 12.87
N ILE A 416 6.32 18.96 13.37
CA ILE A 416 6.97 19.23 14.66
C ILE A 416 7.66 20.60 14.63
N ALA A 417 8.41 20.90 13.57
CA ALA A 417 9.08 22.20 13.40
C ALA A 417 8.08 23.36 13.26
N GLY A 418 6.92 23.13 12.64
CA GLY A 418 5.83 24.10 12.50
C GLY A 418 4.92 24.24 13.73
N SER A 419 5.09 23.38 14.74
CA SER A 419 4.20 23.36 15.91
C SER A 419 4.33 24.60 16.78
N ARG A 420 3.23 25.01 17.40
CA ARG A 420 3.14 26.19 18.28
C ARG A 420 2.74 25.77 19.69
N LYS A 421 2.95 26.64 20.67
CA LYS A 421 2.48 26.37 22.04
C LYS A 421 0.96 26.33 22.03
N LEU A 422 0.37 25.28 22.64
CA LEU A 422 -1.08 25.19 22.77
C LEU A 422 -1.54 26.26 23.77
N HIS A 423 -2.41 27.16 23.30
CA HIS A 423 -3.07 28.16 24.13
C HIS A 423 -4.55 27.76 24.24
N LEU A 424 -4.94 27.25 25.42
CA LEU A 424 -6.32 26.88 25.73
C LEU A 424 -7.13 28.06 26.25
#